data_AF-A0A9D1NQ87-F1
#
_entry.id   AF-A0A9D1NQ87-F1
#
_cell.length_a   1.000
_cell.length_b   1.000
_cell.length_c   1.000
_cell.angle_alpha   90.00
_cell.angle_beta   90.00
_cell.angle_gamma   90.00
#
_symmetry.space_group_name_H-M   'P 1'
#
loop_
_entity.id
_entity.type
_entity.pdbx_description
1 polymer ?
#
loop_
_entity_poly.entity_id
_entity_poly.type
_entity_poly.pdbx_seq_one_letter_code
_entity_poly.pdbx_strand_id
1 'polypeptide(L)' 'MTYTLIAVSSITYAMKAKRLLNNLGYYCEIEKTPKGLSSGCGYSIRVRENSSYICELLAKSSIECKGMMSVNR' A
#
# COMPACT_ATOMS: atom_id res chain seq x y z
N MET A 1 16.37 -3.98 5.27
CA MET A 1 15.12 -4.74 5.00
C MET A 1 14.21 -3.84 4.16
N THR A 2 13.92 -4.18 2.90
CA THR A 2 13.12 -3.33 2.01
C THR A 2 11.63 -3.41 2.34
N TYR A 3 10.97 -2.26 2.41
CA TYR A 3 9.51 -2.19 2.46
C TYR A 3 9.03 -1.07 1.56
N THR A 4 7.89 -1.28 0.91
CA THR A 4 7.24 -0.28 0.09
C THR A 4 6.04 0.28 0.81
N LEU A 5 5.91 1.59 0.81
CA LEU A 5 4.74 2.31 1.26
C LEU A 5 3.91 2.71 0.04
N ILE A 6 2.65 2.30 0.00
CA ILE A 6 1.71 2.61 -1.08
C ILE A 6 0.65 3.55 -0.51
N ALA A 7 0.68 4.81 -0.93
CA ALA A 7 -0.34 5.80 -0.62
C ALA A 7 -1.58 5.57 -1.50
N VAL A 8 -2.74 5.56 -0.86
CA VAL A 8 -4.04 5.34 -1.52
C VAL A 8 -4.98 6.53 -1.35
N SER A 9 -5.98 6.57 -2.22
CA SER A 9 -7.02 7.61 -2.26
C SER A 9 -8.05 7.52 -1.12
N SER A 10 -8.13 6.40 -0.37
CA SER A 10 -9.07 6.22 0.74
C SER A 10 -8.71 5.04 1.64
N ILE A 11 -9.16 5.07 2.91
CA ILE A 11 -8.97 3.97 3.87
C ILE A 11 -9.65 2.66 3.43
N THR A 12 -10.78 2.75 2.74
CA THR A 12 -11.51 1.58 2.21
C THR A 12 -10.64 0.77 1.24
N TYR A 13 -9.86 1.46 0.41
CA TYR A 13 -8.89 0.84 -0.48
C TYR A 13 -7.72 0.20 0.28
N ALA A 14 -7.20 0.88 1.31
CA ALA A 14 -6.16 0.31 2.18
C ALA A 14 -6.61 -1.01 2.83
N MET A 15 -7.85 -1.04 3.33
CA MET A 15 -8.45 -2.22 3.93
C MET A 15 -8.64 -3.36 2.92
N LYS A 16 -9.13 -3.06 1.72
CA LYS A 16 -9.27 -4.05 0.63
C LYS A 16 -7.91 -4.65 0.23
N ALA A 17 -6.92 -3.80 0.02
CA ALA A 17 -5.56 -4.22 -0.33
C ALA A 17 -4.97 -5.12 0.77
N LYS A 18 -5.08 -4.73 2.04
CA LYS A 18 -4.65 -5.55 3.18
C LYS A 18 -5.32 -6.92 3.18
N ARG A 19 -6.64 -7.00 2.96
CA ARG A 19 -7.35 -8.29 2.92
C ARG A 19 -6.85 -9.18 1.79
N LEU A 20 -6.66 -8.63 0.60
CA LEU A 20 -6.14 -9.38 -0.56
C LEU A 20 -4.75 -9.94 -0.30
N LEU A 21 -3.86 -9.10 0.20
CA LEU A 21 -2.47 -9.46 0.48
C LEU A 21 -2.36 -10.48 1.60
N ASN A 22 -3.15 -10.31 2.67
CA ASN A 22 -3.22 -11.26 3.76
C ASN A 22 -3.78 -12.61 3.29
N ASN A 23 -4.79 -12.61 2.42
CA ASN A 23 -5.34 -13.85 1.84
C ASN A 23 -4.33 -14.61 0.96
N LEU A 24 -3.34 -13.90 0.41
CA LEU A 24 -2.23 -14.47 -0.34
C LEU A 24 -1.03 -14.87 0.55
N GLY A 25 -1.09 -14.60 1.86
CA GLY A 25 0.01 -14.85 2.80
C GLY A 25 1.12 -13.77 2.77
N TYR A 26 0.89 -12.63 2.11
CA TYR A 26 1.85 -11.54 2.07
C TYR A 26 1.76 -10.64 3.30
N TYR A 27 2.93 -10.25 3.81
CA TYR A 27 3.03 -9.33 4.94
C TYR A 27 2.68 -7.90 4.52
N CYS A 28 1.55 -7.42 5.02
CA CYS A 28 1.00 -6.11 4.71
C CYS A 28 0.43 -5.44 5.96
N GLU A 29 0.73 -4.15 6.11
CA GLU A 29 0.32 -3.35 7.26
C GLU A 29 -0.24 -2.02 6.77
N ILE A 30 -1.25 -1.49 7.45
CA ILE A 30 -1.81 -0.18 7.11
C ILE A 30 -1.23 0.81 8.12
N GLU A 31 -0.53 1.81 7.61
CA GLU A 31 0.04 2.88 8.42
C GLU A 31 -0.58 4.22 8.01
N LYS A 32 -0.71 5.15 8.96
CA LYS A 32 -1.13 6.51 8.62
C LYS A 32 0.00 7.19 7.86
N THR A 33 -0.32 7.80 6.72
CA THR A 33 0.64 8.58 5.94
C THR A 33 1.19 9.70 6.83
N PRO A 34 2.51 9.78 7.05
CA PRO A 34 3.09 10.87 7.81
C PRO A 34 2.82 12.19 7.09
N LYS A 35 2.55 13.27 7.86
CA LYS A 35 2.10 14.60 7.40
C LYS A 35 2.97 15.29 6.32
N GLY A 36 4.12 14.71 5.93
CA GLY A 36 4.98 15.21 4.86
C GLY A 36 4.65 14.68 3.46
N LEU A 37 3.80 13.66 3.31
CA LEU A 37 3.40 13.06 2.03
C LEU A 37 1.92 13.36 1.73
N SER A 38 1.54 14.64 1.79
CA SER A 38 0.16 15.16 1.61
C SER A 38 -0.35 15.07 0.17
N SER A 39 -0.39 13.87 -0.40
CA SER A 39 -1.00 13.61 -1.71
C SER A 39 -1.95 12.41 -1.71
N GLY A 40 -2.34 11.92 -0.52
CA GLY A 40 -3.29 10.82 -0.33
C GLY A 40 -4.16 11.02 0.93
N CYS A 41 -5.13 10.14 1.14
CA CYS A 41 -6.20 10.24 2.16
C CYS A 41 -5.72 10.05 3.61
N GLY A 42 -4.42 10.22 3.88
CA GLY A 42 -3.81 9.99 5.18
C GLY A 42 -3.54 8.52 5.52
N TYR A 43 -3.71 7.59 4.58
CA TYR A 43 -3.44 6.17 4.76
C TYR A 43 -2.48 5.62 3.69
N SER A 44 -1.52 4.83 4.16
CA SER A 44 -0.53 4.13 3.35
C SER A 44 -0.54 2.65 3.69
N ILE A 45 -0.25 1.80 2.72
CA ILE A 45 -0.08 0.36 2.93
C ILE A 45 1.41 0.08 2.88
N ARG A 46 1.96 -0.44 3.97
CA ARG A 46 3.31 -0.96 4.03
C ARG A 46 3.31 -2.42 3.61
N VAL A 47 4.12 -2.74 2.61
CA VAL A 47 4.35 -4.11 2.13
C VAL A 47 5.84 -4.41 2.15
N ARG A 48 6.20 -5.61 2.60
CA ARG A 48 7.61 -6.05 2.61
C ARG A 48 8.09 -6.59 1.26
N GLU A 49 7.14 -6.90 0.39
CA GLU A 49 7.37 -7.55 -0.90
C GLU A 49 7.40 -6.54 -2.07
N ASN A 50 7.62 -7.08 -3.27
CA ASN A 50 7.77 -6.33 -4.51
C ASN A 50 6.60 -5.39 -4.80
N SER A 51 6.86 -4.08 -4.79
CA SER A 51 5.85 -3.03 -5.01
C SER A 51 5.10 -3.17 -6.33
N SER A 52 5.79 -3.58 -7.40
CA SER A 52 5.21 -3.75 -8.72
C SER A 52 4.11 -4.82 -8.74
N TYR A 53 4.40 -5.96 -8.12
CA TYR A 53 3.47 -7.09 -8.04
C TYR A 53 2.25 -6.75 -7.18
N ILE A 54 2.50 -6.07 -6.06
CA ILE A 54 1.47 -5.57 -5.17
C ILE A 54 0.59 -4.56 -5.94
N CYS A 55 1.19 -3.63 -6.67
CA CYS A 55 0.48 -2.63 -7.46
C CYS A 55 -0.40 -3.27 -8.56
N GLU A 56 0.08 -4.30 -9.26
CA GLU A 56 -0.74 -5.06 -10.21
C GLU A 56 -1.94 -5.74 -9.53
N LEU A 57 -1.72 -6.33 -8.35
CA LEU A 57 -2.77 -6.99 -7.60
C LEU A 57 -3.84 -5.99 -7.10
N LEU A 58 -3.40 -4.82 -6.65
CA LEU A 58 -4.26 -3.69 -6.28
C LEU A 58 -5.00 -3.16 -7.51
N ALA A 59 -4.34 -3.01 -8.66
CA ALA A 59 -4.93 -2.55 -9.91
C ALA A 59 -6.03 -3.51 -10.39
N LYS A 60 -5.81 -4.83 -10.29
CA LYS A 60 -6.84 -5.86 -10.56
C LYS A 60 -8.09 -5.70 -9.69
N SER A 61 -7.94 -5.09 -8.52
CA SER A 61 -9.04 -4.84 -7.57
C SER A 61 -9.62 -3.44 -7.66
N SER A 62 -9.29 -2.69 -8.74
CA SER A 62 -9.67 -1.29 -8.97
C SER A 62 -9.21 -0.35 -7.86
N ILE A 63 -7.99 -0.57 -7.35
CA ILE A 63 -7.37 0.28 -6.33
C ILE A 63 -6.30 1.14 -7.01
N GLU A 64 -6.54 2.43 -7.09
CA GLU A 64 -5.57 3.39 -7.62
C GLU A 64 -4.49 3.71 -6.59
N CYS A 65 -3.26 3.38 -6.92
CA CYS A 65 -2.09 3.73 -6.13
C CYS A 65 -1.70 5.18 -6.45
N LYS A 66 -2.04 6.13 -5.57
CA LYS A 66 -1.73 7.56 -5.75
C LYS A 66 -0.26 7.87 -5.59
N GLY A 67 0.45 7.06 -4.81
CA GLY A 67 1.88 7.17 -4.63
C GLY A 67 2.45 5.86 -4.14
N MET A 68 3.68 5.55 -4.54
CA MET A 68 4.43 4.41 -4.01
C MET A 68 5.83 4.88 -3.69
N MET A 69 6.35 4.48 -2.54
CA MET A 69 7.67 4.83 -2.07
C MET A 69 8.33 3.56 -1.52
N SER A 70 9.34 3.07 -2.25
CA SER A 70 10.17 1.98 -1.76
C SER A 70 11.22 2.54 -0.81
N VAL A 71 11.20 2.06 0.43
CA VAL A 71 12.13 2.46 1.49
C VAL A 71 13.04 1.28 1.77
N ASN A 72 14.34 1.50 1.57
CA ASN A 72 15.39 0.58 1.98
C ASN A 72 16.01 1.14 3.26
N ARG A 73 15.87 0.43 4.39
CA ARG A 73 16.37 0.82 5.70
C ARG A 73 17.29 -0.25 6.26
#